data_AF-B8L6X1-F1
#
_entry.id   AF-B8L6X1-F1
#
_cell.length_a   1.000
_cell.length_b   1.000
_cell.length_c   1.000
_cell.angle_alpha   90.00
_cell.angle_beta   90.00
_cell.angle_gamma   90.00
#
_symmetry.space_group_name_H-M   'P 1'
#
loop_
_entity.id
_entity.type
_entity.pdbx_description
1 polymer ?
#
loop_
_entity_poly.entity_id
_entity_poly.type
_entity_poly.pdbx_seq_one_letter_code
_entity_poly.pdbx_strand_id
1 'polypeptide(L)'
;MNVRLAPVIALLAAGLIPAAAGASPQTANAQPLALSCGATEFVGMTSNSSTLASRQCNGGYVYGIGVSVNEAVENLNGFMAVLQAGVSCSADATSIQTGAYGKGVFASFVCNGWPIAGVGNSPTTAARNSLAIATEMAATGTHCRAPLSGSYYPESYGFRYHYDCGNTRTLMTWSISGLGASIDDANTIAMRLMRFSTATGQSCSFDRAEINGVILKAPLTCNGSLILGYGSSVTAAANDALAQIGA
;
A
#
# COMPACT_ATOMS: atom_id res chain seq x y z
N MET A 1 -0.76 -85.17 37.21
CA MET A 1 -0.55 -83.75 36.89
C MET A 1 0.14 -83.11 38.08
N ASN A 2 1.34 -82.59 37.83
CA ASN A 2 2.32 -82.21 38.83
C ASN A 2 2.25 -80.70 39.14
N VAL A 3 2.29 -80.39 40.44
CA VAL A 3 3.14 -79.37 41.07
C VAL A 3 2.68 -77.89 41.07
N ARG A 4 2.19 -77.51 42.26
CA ARG A 4 2.58 -76.39 43.16
C ARG A 4 2.29 -74.92 42.79
N LEU A 5 1.52 -74.28 43.68
CA LEU A 5 1.58 -72.86 44.02
C LEU A 5 2.80 -72.55 44.90
N ALA A 6 3.45 -71.40 44.67
CA ALA A 6 4.16 -70.62 45.67
C ALA A 6 4.09 -69.11 45.31
N PRO A 7 4.00 -68.18 46.29
CA PRO A 7 3.80 -66.73 46.10
C PRO A 7 5.08 -65.91 46.41
N VAL A 8 5.32 -64.78 45.72
CA VAL A 8 6.29 -63.72 46.09
C VAL A 8 5.85 -62.40 45.44
N ILE A 9 5.29 -61.44 46.18
CA ILE A 9 5.91 -60.22 46.75
C ILE A 9 6.48 -59.22 45.71
N ALA A 10 5.73 -58.11 45.59
CA ALA A 10 6.09 -56.70 45.40
C ALA A 10 7.35 -56.28 44.61
N LEU A 11 7.18 -55.28 43.73
CA LEU A 11 7.93 -54.02 43.83
C LEU A 11 7.26 -52.88 43.03
N LEU A 12 7.17 -51.71 43.66
CA LEU A 12 6.75 -50.44 43.08
C LEU A 12 7.72 -49.99 41.97
N ALA A 13 7.18 -49.45 40.88
CA ALA A 13 7.83 -48.39 40.12
C ALA A 13 6.76 -47.44 39.56
N ALA A 14 6.67 -46.26 40.16
CA ALA A 14 5.89 -45.14 39.65
C ALA A 14 6.45 -44.72 38.28
N GLY A 15 5.67 -44.90 37.23
CA GLY A 15 5.98 -44.37 35.90
C GLY A 15 5.83 -42.86 35.89
N LEU A 16 6.96 -42.17 35.79
CA LEU A 16 7.05 -40.75 35.46
C LEU A 16 6.50 -40.50 34.05
N ILE A 17 5.50 -39.62 33.95
CA ILE A 17 4.98 -39.08 32.70
C ILE A 17 5.98 -38.03 32.20
N PRO A 18 6.51 -38.09 30.97
CA PRO A 18 7.17 -36.93 30.37
C PRO A 18 6.08 -35.96 29.90
N ALA A 19 6.03 -34.78 30.53
CA ALA A 19 5.35 -33.63 30.00
C ALA A 19 6.00 -33.26 28.65
N ALA A 20 5.25 -33.38 27.55
CA ALA A 20 5.64 -32.82 26.27
C ALA A 20 5.62 -31.29 26.39
N ALA A 21 6.80 -30.71 26.56
CA ALA A 21 7.02 -29.28 26.49
C ALA A 21 6.51 -28.76 25.14
N GLY A 22 5.76 -27.66 25.18
CA GLY A 22 5.25 -26.97 24.01
C GLY A 22 6.39 -26.59 23.07
N ALA A 23 6.41 -27.22 21.90
CA ALA A 23 7.14 -26.69 20.76
C ALA A 23 6.31 -25.51 20.24
N SER A 24 6.73 -24.29 20.57
CA SER A 24 6.31 -23.09 19.85
C SER A 24 6.50 -23.34 18.36
N PRO A 25 5.53 -23.00 17.48
CA PRO A 25 5.78 -23.05 16.05
C PRO A 25 6.95 -22.12 15.76
N GLN A 26 8.08 -22.70 15.32
CA GLN A 26 9.14 -21.95 14.69
C GLN A 26 8.51 -21.28 13.47
N THR A 27 8.17 -20.00 13.60
CA THR A 27 8.09 -19.10 12.46
C THR A 27 9.41 -19.26 11.72
N ALA A 28 9.36 -19.90 10.56
CA ALA A 28 10.47 -19.90 9.63
C ALA A 28 10.80 -18.43 9.35
N ASN A 29 11.85 -17.92 9.98
CA ASN A 29 12.50 -16.70 9.55
C ASN A 29 12.99 -17.00 8.14
N ALA A 30 12.18 -16.66 7.14
CA ALA A 30 12.67 -16.47 5.80
C ALA A 30 13.76 -15.39 5.91
N GLN A 31 15.02 -15.82 5.99
CA GLN A 31 16.14 -14.91 5.90
C GLN A 31 15.94 -14.13 4.61
N PRO A 32 15.93 -12.78 4.65
CA PRO A 32 15.84 -12.01 3.42
C PRO A 32 17.03 -12.44 2.56
N LEU A 33 16.75 -13.02 1.39
CA LEU A 33 17.80 -13.30 0.41
C LEU A 33 18.52 -11.96 0.17
N ALA A 34 19.77 -11.88 0.59
CA ALA A 34 20.59 -10.70 0.35
C ALA A 34 20.68 -10.52 -1.16
N LEU A 35 20.02 -9.48 -1.70
CA LEU A 35 20.17 -9.15 -3.11
C LEU A 35 21.59 -8.67 -3.34
N SER A 36 22.25 -9.29 -4.32
CA SER A 36 23.47 -8.72 -4.87
C SER A 36 23.08 -7.53 -5.72
N CYS A 37 23.53 -6.35 -5.33
CA CYS A 37 23.27 -5.11 -6.04
C CYS A 37 24.57 -4.39 -6.40
N GLY A 38 24.57 -3.77 -7.58
CA GLY A 38 25.67 -2.94 -8.06
C GLY A 38 25.64 -1.52 -7.50
N ALA A 39 26.41 -0.63 -8.13
CA ALA A 39 26.41 0.80 -7.82
C ALA A 39 25.05 1.43 -8.10
N THR A 40 24.77 2.55 -7.41
CA THR A 40 23.57 3.37 -7.69
C THR A 40 23.93 4.44 -8.70
N GLU A 41 23.13 4.53 -9.74
CA GLU A 41 23.20 5.55 -10.78
C GLU A 41 22.12 6.61 -10.56
N PHE A 42 22.36 7.82 -11.06
CA PHE A 42 21.45 8.95 -10.89
C PHE A 42 21.22 9.65 -12.21
N VAL A 43 19.95 9.96 -12.49
CA VAL A 43 19.51 10.69 -13.68
C VAL A 43 18.58 11.81 -13.24
N GLY A 44 18.78 13.01 -13.78
CA GLY A 44 17.84 14.11 -13.59
C GLY A 44 16.51 13.83 -14.29
N MET A 45 15.39 14.07 -13.61
CA MET A 45 14.07 13.88 -14.21
C MET A 45 13.72 15.00 -15.19
N THR A 46 12.86 14.69 -16.16
CA THR A 46 12.47 15.65 -17.20
C THR A 46 11.53 16.74 -16.69
N SER A 47 10.95 16.57 -15.50
CA SER A 47 10.03 17.54 -14.90
C SER A 47 10.19 17.61 -13.37
N ASN A 48 9.65 18.68 -12.77
CA ASN A 48 9.55 18.88 -11.31
C ASN A 48 10.87 18.83 -10.53
N SER A 49 12.01 19.10 -11.19
CA SER A 49 13.34 19.22 -10.57
C SER A 49 13.65 18.10 -9.56
N SER A 50 13.52 16.84 -9.99
CA SER A 50 13.78 15.65 -9.18
C SER A 50 14.87 14.76 -9.76
N THR A 51 15.28 13.78 -8.97
CA THR A 51 16.31 12.79 -9.29
C THR A 51 15.69 11.40 -9.33
N LEU A 52 16.01 10.65 -10.38
CA LEU A 52 15.79 9.22 -10.49
C LEU A 52 17.08 8.51 -10.06
N ALA A 53 17.00 7.68 -9.02
CA ALA A 53 18.03 6.72 -8.65
C ALA A 53 17.70 5.37 -9.28
N SER A 54 18.71 4.69 -9.84
CA SER A 54 18.59 3.33 -10.35
C SER A 54 19.72 2.45 -9.82
N ARG A 55 19.41 1.21 -9.46
CA ARG A 55 20.40 0.23 -9.00
C ARG A 55 20.09 -1.13 -9.60
N GLN A 56 21.09 -1.75 -10.22
CA GLN A 56 20.94 -3.11 -10.71
C GLN A 56 21.02 -4.09 -9.53
N CYS A 57 20.02 -4.95 -9.38
CA CYS A 57 19.92 -5.98 -8.35
C CYS A 57 19.42 -7.29 -8.99
N ASN A 58 20.11 -8.41 -8.77
CA ASN A 58 19.75 -9.74 -9.30
C ASN A 58 19.30 -9.75 -10.79
N GLY A 59 20.03 -9.04 -11.66
CA GLY A 59 19.76 -9.01 -13.10
C GLY A 59 18.66 -8.04 -13.55
N GLY A 60 17.95 -7.38 -12.63
CA GLY A 60 16.96 -6.32 -12.91
C GLY A 60 17.38 -4.98 -12.34
N TYR A 61 16.68 -3.91 -12.71
CA TYR A 61 16.87 -2.58 -12.11
C TYR A 61 15.77 -2.30 -11.08
N VAL A 62 16.17 -1.64 -10.00
CA VAL A 62 15.27 -1.05 -9.01
C VAL A 62 15.42 0.46 -9.09
N TYR A 63 14.30 1.17 -8.96
CA TYR A 63 14.23 2.60 -9.16
C TYR A 63 13.68 3.30 -7.92
N GLY A 64 14.12 4.52 -7.69
CA GLY A 64 13.55 5.42 -6.69
C GLY A 64 13.59 6.86 -7.18
N ILE A 65 12.62 7.66 -6.76
CA ILE A 65 12.49 9.04 -7.20
C ILE A 65 12.43 9.94 -5.96
N GLY A 66 13.12 11.07 -5.99
CA GLY A 66 13.05 12.07 -4.93
C GLY A 66 13.56 13.43 -5.38
N VAL A 67 13.26 14.50 -4.63
CA VAL A 67 13.79 15.85 -4.93
C VAL A 67 15.26 16.00 -4.54
N SER A 68 15.80 15.05 -3.78
CA SER A 68 17.22 14.93 -3.47
C SER A 68 17.73 13.51 -3.74
N VAL A 69 19.05 13.37 -3.85
CA VAL A 69 19.72 12.07 -3.96
C VAL A 69 19.35 11.14 -2.81
N ASN A 70 19.32 11.66 -1.58
CA ASN A 70 19.01 10.87 -0.38
C ASN A 70 17.57 10.33 -0.43
N GLU A 71 16.61 11.18 -0.81
CA GLU A 71 15.20 10.78 -0.91
C GLU A 71 14.95 9.79 -2.06
N ALA A 72 15.65 9.97 -3.19
CA ALA A 72 15.60 9.02 -4.29
C ALA A 72 16.13 7.64 -3.87
N VAL A 73 17.23 7.61 -3.09
CA VAL A 73 17.79 6.38 -2.53
C VAL A 73 16.87 5.75 -1.48
N GLU A 74 16.22 6.54 -0.63
CA GLU A 74 15.24 6.06 0.35
C GLU A 74 14.08 5.34 -0.34
N ASN A 75 13.46 5.98 -1.35
CA ASN A 75 12.40 5.36 -2.12
C ASN A 75 12.89 4.15 -2.92
N LEU A 76 14.12 4.17 -3.45
CA LEU A 76 14.73 3.02 -4.14
C LEU A 76 14.85 1.82 -3.20
N ASN A 77 15.35 2.03 -1.98
CA ASN A 77 15.47 0.97 -0.98
C ASN A 77 14.10 0.39 -0.60
N GLY A 78 13.05 1.23 -0.58
CA GLY A 78 11.67 0.75 -0.45
C GLY A 78 11.26 -0.17 -1.60
N PHE A 79 11.51 0.21 -2.85
CA PHE A 79 11.22 -0.64 -4.01
C PHE A 79 12.10 -1.89 -4.08
N MET A 80 13.28 -1.90 -3.45
CA MET A 80 14.07 -3.14 -3.29
C MET A 80 13.33 -4.17 -2.42
N ALA A 81 12.64 -3.73 -1.36
CA ALA A 81 11.82 -4.62 -0.54
C ALA A 81 10.61 -5.16 -1.33
N VAL A 82 10.03 -4.33 -2.21
CA VAL A 82 8.96 -4.76 -3.13
C VAL A 82 9.47 -5.81 -4.13
N LEU A 83 10.70 -5.65 -4.66
CA LEU A 83 11.36 -6.64 -5.51
C LEU A 83 11.61 -7.95 -4.76
N GLN A 84 12.04 -7.90 -3.50
CA GLN A 84 12.20 -9.09 -2.64
C GLN A 84 10.89 -9.85 -2.45
N ALA A 85 9.77 -9.14 -2.41
CA ALA A 85 8.44 -9.71 -2.33
C ALA A 85 7.88 -10.18 -3.70
N GLY A 86 8.68 -10.15 -4.76
CA GLY A 86 8.33 -10.69 -6.09
C GLY A 86 7.69 -9.70 -7.07
N VAL A 87 7.71 -8.40 -6.75
CA VAL A 87 7.16 -7.35 -7.64
C VAL A 87 8.29 -6.49 -8.19
N SER A 88 8.54 -6.58 -9.49
CA SER A 88 9.53 -5.75 -10.18
C SER A 88 8.85 -4.51 -10.75
N CYS A 89 9.27 -3.33 -10.29
CA CYS A 89 8.76 -2.04 -10.73
C CYS A 89 9.82 -1.28 -11.55
N SER A 90 9.39 -0.71 -12.67
CA SER A 90 10.21 0.11 -13.55
C SER A 90 9.73 1.56 -13.58
N ALA A 91 10.68 2.48 -13.74
CA ALA A 91 10.46 3.90 -13.93
C ALA A 91 11.54 4.46 -14.86
N ASP A 92 11.28 5.64 -15.43
CA ASP A 92 12.21 6.37 -16.27
C ASP A 92 12.20 7.87 -15.95
N ALA A 93 12.97 8.66 -16.71
CA ALA A 93 13.09 10.09 -16.47
C ALA A 93 11.76 10.87 -16.62
N THR A 94 10.74 10.27 -17.26
CA THR A 94 9.40 10.83 -17.49
C THR A 94 8.35 10.35 -16.48
N SER A 95 8.74 9.46 -15.55
CA SER A 95 7.86 8.91 -14.51
C SER A 95 7.31 9.95 -13.53
N ILE A 96 7.85 11.17 -13.49
CA ILE A 96 7.26 12.30 -12.75
C ILE A 96 6.59 13.26 -13.71
N GLN A 97 5.35 13.60 -13.40
CA GLN A 97 4.54 14.54 -14.16
C GLN A 97 3.71 15.41 -13.23
N THR A 98 3.46 16.65 -13.65
CA THR A 98 2.53 17.55 -12.95
C THR A 98 1.12 17.26 -13.43
N GLY A 99 0.17 17.16 -12.48
CA GLY A 99 -1.23 16.89 -12.79
C GLY A 99 -1.94 18.05 -13.49
N ALA A 100 -3.16 17.77 -13.93
CA ALA A 100 -4.04 18.76 -14.54
C ALA A 100 -4.21 20.00 -13.64
N TYR A 101 -4.32 21.18 -14.27
CA TYR A 101 -4.42 22.48 -13.57
C TYR A 101 -3.23 22.82 -12.66
N GLY A 102 -2.09 22.15 -12.84
CA GLY A 102 -0.92 22.32 -11.99
C GLY A 102 -1.12 21.77 -10.58
N LYS A 103 -2.08 20.84 -10.39
CA LYS A 103 -2.40 20.26 -9.08
C LYS A 103 -1.85 18.83 -8.97
N GLY A 104 -1.04 18.63 -7.94
CA GLY A 104 -0.43 17.33 -7.65
C GLY A 104 0.75 17.02 -8.55
N VAL A 105 1.65 16.21 -8.00
CA VAL A 105 2.73 15.54 -8.70
C VAL A 105 2.38 14.05 -8.73
N PHE A 106 2.52 13.46 -9.92
CA PHE A 106 2.19 12.07 -10.19
C PHE A 106 3.49 11.32 -10.40
N ALA A 107 3.70 10.25 -9.65
CA ALA A 107 4.81 9.33 -9.87
C ALA A 107 4.26 8.04 -10.47
N SER A 108 4.65 7.73 -11.69
CA SER A 108 4.17 6.55 -12.43
C SER A 108 5.26 5.49 -12.50
N PHE A 109 4.90 4.27 -12.13
CA PHE A 109 5.74 3.08 -12.27
C PHE A 109 4.97 2.00 -13.02
N VAL A 110 5.69 1.06 -13.64
CA VAL A 110 5.10 -0.17 -14.19
C VAL A 110 5.64 -1.36 -13.41
N CYS A 111 4.77 -2.02 -12.67
CA CYS A 111 5.11 -3.14 -11.79
C CYS A 111 4.55 -4.45 -12.36
N ASN A 112 5.42 -5.40 -12.72
CA ASN A 112 5.05 -6.67 -13.38
C ASN A 112 4.09 -6.49 -14.57
N GLY A 113 4.25 -5.41 -15.35
CA GLY A 113 3.39 -5.06 -16.48
C GLY A 113 2.14 -4.23 -16.13
N TRP A 114 1.84 -4.02 -14.85
CA TRP A 114 0.69 -3.25 -14.38
C TRP A 114 1.10 -1.81 -14.03
N PRO A 115 0.45 -0.78 -14.59
CA PRO A 115 0.77 0.59 -14.27
C PRO A 115 0.25 0.93 -12.87
N ILE A 116 1.08 1.62 -12.09
CA ILE A 116 0.70 2.22 -10.82
C ILE A 116 1.05 3.70 -10.83
N ALA A 117 0.30 4.51 -10.10
CA ALA A 117 0.64 5.90 -9.90
C ALA A 117 0.10 6.44 -8.59
N GLY A 118 1.00 6.98 -7.77
CA GLY A 118 0.69 7.74 -6.57
C GLY A 118 0.72 9.24 -6.84
N VAL A 119 -0.07 9.99 -6.07
CA VAL A 119 -0.14 11.46 -6.15
C VAL A 119 0.40 12.05 -4.86
N GLY A 120 1.15 13.12 -4.95
CA GLY A 120 1.62 13.88 -3.79
C GLY A 120 1.86 15.34 -4.11
N ASN A 121 2.15 16.13 -3.08
CA ASN A 121 2.49 17.55 -3.25
C ASN A 121 3.94 17.77 -3.75
N SER A 122 4.75 16.71 -3.80
CA SER A 122 6.13 16.72 -4.31
C SER A 122 6.46 15.41 -5.05
N PRO A 123 7.51 15.38 -5.89
CA PRO A 123 8.02 14.14 -6.50
C PRO A 123 8.29 13.04 -5.48
N THR A 124 8.90 13.39 -4.34
CA THR A 124 9.23 12.44 -3.27
C THR A 124 7.98 11.82 -2.65
N THR A 125 6.99 12.65 -2.31
CA THR A 125 5.75 12.16 -1.70
C THR A 125 4.95 11.32 -2.70
N ALA A 126 4.88 11.75 -3.97
CA ALA A 126 4.22 10.97 -5.03
C ALA A 126 4.89 9.60 -5.25
N ALA A 127 6.22 9.55 -5.25
CA ALA A 127 7.00 8.32 -5.37
C ALA A 127 6.79 7.40 -4.16
N ARG A 128 6.76 7.96 -2.94
CA ARG A 128 6.45 7.20 -1.71
C ARG A 128 5.03 6.63 -1.74
N ASN A 129 4.08 7.40 -2.26
CA ASN A 129 2.69 6.93 -2.42
C ASN A 129 2.60 5.81 -3.47
N SER A 130 3.39 5.87 -4.53
CA SER A 130 3.52 4.77 -5.51
C SER A 130 4.16 3.53 -4.89
N LEU A 131 5.18 3.71 -4.05
CA LEU A 131 5.80 2.62 -3.30
C LEU A 131 4.80 1.93 -2.37
N ALA A 132 3.92 2.69 -1.70
CA ALA A 132 2.86 2.13 -0.88
C ALA A 132 1.92 1.25 -1.73
N ILE A 133 1.50 1.71 -2.92
CA ILE A 133 0.70 0.91 -3.86
C ILE A 133 1.44 -0.37 -4.28
N ALA A 134 2.74 -0.27 -4.59
CA ALA A 134 3.55 -1.42 -5.00
C ALA A 134 3.72 -2.45 -3.86
N THR A 135 3.79 -1.98 -2.62
CA THR A 135 3.81 -2.83 -1.42
C THR A 135 2.49 -3.58 -1.26
N GLU A 136 1.36 -2.91 -1.48
CA GLU A 136 0.04 -3.55 -1.47
C GLU A 136 -0.12 -4.55 -2.62
N MET A 137 0.45 -4.28 -3.79
CA MET A 137 0.50 -5.22 -4.92
C MET A 137 1.27 -6.49 -4.54
N ALA A 138 2.42 -6.34 -3.88
CA ALA A 138 3.20 -7.49 -3.42
C ALA A 138 2.43 -8.33 -2.39
N ALA A 139 1.75 -7.69 -1.44
CA ALA A 139 1.00 -8.37 -0.39
C ALA A 139 -0.27 -9.07 -0.93
N THR A 140 -1.11 -8.33 -1.66
CA THR A 140 -2.50 -8.74 -1.95
C THR A 140 -2.79 -8.91 -3.44
N GLY A 141 -1.89 -8.46 -4.32
CA GLY A 141 -2.14 -8.32 -5.75
C GLY A 141 -2.88 -7.04 -6.13
N THR A 142 -3.31 -6.23 -5.17
CA THR A 142 -4.01 -4.97 -5.44
C THR A 142 -3.07 -3.90 -5.96
N HIS A 143 -3.48 -3.21 -7.01
CA HIS A 143 -2.76 -2.07 -7.55
C HIS A 143 -3.73 -0.95 -7.88
N CYS A 144 -3.26 0.28 -7.83
CA CYS A 144 -4.03 1.46 -8.19
C CYS A 144 -3.17 2.44 -9.00
N ARG A 145 -3.84 3.21 -9.84
CA ARG A 145 -3.22 4.25 -10.64
C ARG A 145 -4.12 5.47 -10.65
N ALA A 146 -3.61 6.62 -10.22
CA ALA A 146 -4.23 7.89 -10.58
C ALA A 146 -3.89 8.22 -12.04
N PRO A 147 -4.86 8.26 -12.98
CA PRO A 147 -4.58 8.67 -14.34
C PRO A 147 -4.13 10.14 -14.38
N LEU A 148 -3.17 10.50 -15.23
CA LEU A 148 -2.68 11.89 -15.30
C LEU A 148 -3.80 12.88 -15.66
N SER A 149 -4.66 12.49 -16.60
CA SER A 149 -5.83 13.25 -17.02
C SER A 149 -7.08 12.66 -16.38
N GLY A 150 -7.92 13.52 -15.80
CA GLY A 150 -9.20 13.12 -15.22
C GLY A 150 -9.16 12.59 -13.78
N SER A 151 -7.99 12.41 -13.18
CA SER A 151 -7.91 11.99 -11.77
C SER A 151 -8.29 13.11 -10.79
N TYR A 152 -7.88 14.35 -11.05
CA TYR A 152 -8.18 15.46 -10.16
C TYR A 152 -9.57 16.02 -10.42
N TYR A 153 -10.42 15.98 -9.40
CA TYR A 153 -11.71 16.67 -9.39
C TYR A 153 -11.57 17.99 -8.63
N PRO A 154 -11.87 19.15 -9.25
CA PRO A 154 -11.88 20.42 -8.55
C PRO A 154 -12.89 20.45 -7.40
N GLU A 155 -12.41 20.77 -6.21
CA GLU A 155 -13.19 20.84 -4.98
C GLU A 155 -13.09 22.25 -4.38
N SER A 156 -14.20 22.76 -3.86
CA SER A 156 -14.24 24.09 -3.22
C SER A 156 -13.56 24.12 -1.85
N TYR A 157 -13.39 22.95 -1.21
CA TYR A 157 -12.97 22.83 0.18
C TYR A 157 -11.77 21.89 0.38
N GLY A 158 -11.07 21.52 -0.70
CA GLY A 158 -9.93 20.61 -0.62
C GLY A 158 -9.47 20.07 -1.97
N PHE A 159 -9.07 18.81 -1.98
CA PHE A 159 -8.58 18.07 -3.12
C PHE A 159 -9.25 16.70 -3.16
N ARG A 160 -9.65 16.29 -4.36
CA ARG A 160 -10.17 14.94 -4.60
C ARG A 160 -9.45 14.30 -5.78
N TYR A 161 -8.93 13.10 -5.56
CA TYR A 161 -8.20 12.34 -6.57
C TYR A 161 -8.82 10.96 -6.76
N HIS A 162 -9.17 10.67 -8.00
CA HIS A 162 -9.62 9.37 -8.48
C HIS A 162 -8.44 8.46 -8.81
N TYR A 163 -8.61 7.18 -8.48
CA TYR A 163 -7.70 6.10 -8.82
C TYR A 163 -8.48 4.95 -9.45
N ASP A 164 -7.93 4.43 -10.55
CA ASP A 164 -8.35 3.16 -11.13
C ASP A 164 -7.56 2.05 -10.45
N CYS A 165 -8.28 1.11 -9.86
CA CYS A 165 -7.70 0.01 -9.10
C CYS A 165 -8.04 -1.33 -9.72
N GLY A 166 -7.19 -2.31 -9.46
CA GLY A 166 -7.43 -3.68 -9.86
C GLY A 166 -6.66 -4.66 -8.98
N ASN A 167 -6.93 -5.95 -9.18
CA ASN A 167 -6.22 -7.02 -8.51
C ASN A 167 -5.64 -7.99 -9.53
N THR A 168 -4.32 -8.18 -9.51
CA THR A 168 -3.60 -9.01 -10.48
C THR A 168 -3.91 -10.50 -10.39
N ARG A 169 -4.48 -10.95 -9.26
CA ARG A 169 -4.84 -12.36 -9.02
C ARG A 169 -6.28 -12.66 -9.41
N THR A 170 -7.21 -11.76 -9.13
CA THR A 170 -8.65 -11.94 -9.42
C THR A 170 -9.12 -11.28 -10.70
N LEU A 171 -8.31 -10.38 -11.26
CA LEU A 171 -8.63 -9.53 -12.42
C LEU A 171 -9.84 -8.61 -12.21
N MET A 172 -10.30 -8.45 -10.96
CA MET A 172 -11.33 -7.48 -10.63
C MET A 172 -10.76 -6.06 -10.78
N THR A 173 -11.61 -5.15 -11.24
CA THR A 173 -11.30 -3.72 -11.37
C THR A 173 -12.36 -2.90 -10.66
N TRP A 174 -11.94 -1.82 -10.01
CA TRP A 174 -12.83 -0.87 -9.36
C TRP A 174 -12.19 0.51 -9.35
N SER A 175 -12.95 1.49 -8.87
CA SER A 175 -12.44 2.84 -8.69
C SER A 175 -12.61 3.28 -7.26
N ILE A 176 -11.71 4.16 -6.83
CA ILE A 176 -11.78 4.85 -5.54
C ILE A 176 -11.49 6.32 -5.77
N SER A 177 -12.04 7.17 -4.92
CA SER A 177 -11.63 8.58 -4.86
C SER A 177 -11.31 8.95 -3.43
N GLY A 178 -10.13 9.49 -3.19
CA GLY A 178 -9.75 10.05 -1.89
C GLY A 178 -10.00 11.55 -1.86
N LEU A 179 -10.40 12.06 -0.70
CA LEU A 179 -10.81 13.44 -0.49
C LEU A 179 -10.09 13.99 0.76
N GLY A 180 -9.49 15.17 0.67
CA GLY A 180 -8.75 15.77 1.78
C GLY A 180 -8.53 17.27 1.63
N ALA A 181 -8.13 17.94 2.71
CA ALA A 181 -7.81 19.36 2.72
C ALA A 181 -6.49 19.68 1.98
N SER A 182 -5.61 18.69 1.86
CA SER A 182 -4.36 18.74 1.08
C SER A 182 -4.32 17.61 0.04
N ILE A 183 -3.38 17.72 -0.92
CA ILE A 183 -3.12 16.67 -1.91
C ILE A 183 -2.70 15.36 -1.22
N ASP A 184 -1.85 15.47 -0.20
CA ASP A 184 -1.31 14.33 0.52
C ASP A 184 -2.39 13.67 1.41
N ASP A 185 -3.29 14.46 2.00
CA ASP A 185 -4.46 13.96 2.75
C ASP A 185 -5.39 13.16 1.83
N ALA A 186 -5.69 13.71 0.65
CA ALA A 186 -6.55 13.07 -0.33
C ALA A 186 -5.95 11.73 -0.79
N ASN A 187 -4.64 11.67 -1.08
CA ASN A 187 -3.97 10.41 -1.39
C ASN A 187 -4.00 9.44 -0.20
N THR A 188 -3.72 9.91 1.03
CA THR A 188 -3.75 9.06 2.23
C THR A 188 -5.11 8.41 2.44
N ILE A 189 -6.18 9.17 2.24
CA ILE A 189 -7.57 8.70 2.33
C ILE A 189 -7.88 7.73 1.18
N ALA A 190 -7.42 7.99 -0.05
CA ALA A 190 -7.54 7.04 -1.15
C ALA A 190 -6.84 5.70 -0.81
N MET A 191 -5.63 5.73 -0.26
CA MET A 191 -4.90 4.50 0.06
C MET A 191 -5.59 3.68 1.16
N ARG A 192 -6.26 4.33 2.13
CA ARG A 192 -7.11 3.64 3.10
C ARG A 192 -8.32 2.98 2.44
N LEU A 193 -8.99 3.69 1.51
CA LEU A 193 -10.08 3.10 0.73
C LEU A 193 -9.62 1.93 -0.14
N MET A 194 -8.44 1.99 -0.74
CA MET A 194 -7.86 0.87 -1.50
C MET A 194 -7.73 -0.38 -0.62
N ARG A 195 -7.15 -0.23 0.58
CA ARG A 195 -6.97 -1.32 1.55
C ARG A 195 -8.30 -1.88 2.03
N PHE A 196 -9.22 -1.00 2.39
CA PHE A 196 -10.58 -1.40 2.79
C PHE A 196 -11.28 -2.18 1.68
N SER A 197 -11.28 -1.65 0.45
CA SER A 197 -11.92 -2.27 -0.71
C SER A 197 -11.31 -3.63 -1.03
N THR A 198 -9.99 -3.77 -0.87
CA THR A 198 -9.28 -5.05 -1.04
C THR A 198 -9.70 -6.06 0.02
N ALA A 199 -9.84 -5.63 1.28
CA ALA A 199 -10.17 -6.51 2.40
C ALA A 199 -11.65 -6.96 2.38
N THR A 200 -12.56 -6.08 1.98
CA THR A 200 -14.02 -6.32 2.06
C THR A 200 -14.66 -6.70 0.73
N GLY A 201 -13.97 -6.48 -0.40
CA GLY A 201 -14.55 -6.61 -1.74
C GLY A 201 -15.59 -5.54 -2.08
N GLN A 202 -15.67 -4.45 -1.29
CA GLN A 202 -16.59 -3.34 -1.53
C GLN A 202 -15.88 -2.22 -2.30
N SER A 203 -16.53 -1.63 -3.32
CA SER A 203 -16.01 -0.43 -3.97
C SER A 203 -16.57 0.80 -3.28
N CYS A 204 -15.67 1.67 -2.82
CA CYS A 204 -16.00 2.89 -2.09
C CYS A 204 -15.32 4.10 -2.74
N SER A 205 -16.07 5.19 -2.92
CA SER A 205 -15.55 6.43 -3.51
C SER A 205 -16.16 7.66 -2.85
N PHE A 206 -15.33 8.65 -2.52
CA PHE A 206 -15.82 9.95 -2.08
C PHE A 206 -16.41 10.75 -3.24
N ASP A 207 -17.55 11.37 -2.97
CA ASP A 207 -18.17 12.38 -3.81
C ASP A 207 -17.64 13.78 -3.43
N ARG A 208 -18.18 14.82 -4.08
CA ARG A 208 -17.84 16.21 -3.80
C ARG A 208 -18.10 16.56 -2.33
N ALA A 209 -17.19 17.30 -1.72
CA ALA A 209 -17.40 17.83 -0.38
C ALA A 209 -18.50 18.89 -0.37
N GLU A 210 -19.38 18.82 0.62
CA GLU A 210 -20.48 19.78 0.81
C GLU A 210 -20.27 20.58 2.09
N ILE A 211 -20.91 21.76 2.17
CA ILE A 211 -20.96 22.55 3.39
C ILE A 211 -22.40 22.66 3.87
N ASN A 212 -22.62 22.44 5.16
CA ASN A 212 -23.89 22.71 5.84
C ASN A 212 -23.64 23.71 6.97
N GLY A 213 -23.80 25.00 6.66
CA GLY A 213 -23.43 26.09 7.58
C GLY A 213 -21.90 26.17 7.75
N VAL A 214 -21.40 25.74 8.91
CA VAL A 214 -19.95 25.72 9.23
C VAL A 214 -19.37 24.31 9.25
N ILE A 215 -20.20 23.27 9.11
CA ILE A 215 -19.77 21.87 9.15
C ILE A 215 -19.55 21.39 7.72
N LEU A 216 -18.38 20.81 7.47
CA LEU A 216 -18.07 20.15 6.20
C LEU A 216 -18.59 18.71 6.23
N LYS A 217 -19.13 18.30 5.10
CA LYS A 217 -19.70 16.97 4.86
C LYS A 217 -18.92 16.29 3.75
N ALA A 218 -18.52 15.04 3.99
CA ALA A 218 -17.85 14.18 3.02
C ALA A 218 -18.75 12.99 2.69
N PRO A 219 -19.47 13.01 1.55
CA PRO A 219 -20.28 11.88 1.12
C PRO A 219 -19.38 10.77 0.57
N LEU A 220 -19.53 9.56 1.10
CA LEU A 220 -18.82 8.36 0.70
C LEU A 220 -19.84 7.34 0.19
N THR A 221 -19.74 6.95 -1.07
CA THR A 221 -20.61 5.94 -1.67
C THR A 221 -19.88 4.60 -1.71
N CYS A 222 -20.43 3.58 -1.04
CA CYS A 222 -19.91 2.21 -1.00
C CYS A 222 -20.96 1.23 -1.52
N ASN A 223 -20.72 0.57 -2.66
CA ASN A 223 -21.67 -0.37 -3.29
C ASN A 223 -23.13 0.17 -3.38
N GLY A 224 -23.29 1.48 -3.62
CA GLY A 224 -24.59 2.16 -3.71
C GLY A 224 -25.16 2.67 -2.38
N SER A 225 -24.56 2.33 -1.24
CA SER A 225 -24.91 2.89 0.07
C SER A 225 -24.15 4.19 0.31
N LEU A 226 -24.86 5.22 0.76
CA LEU A 226 -24.29 6.52 1.08
C LEU A 226 -23.98 6.63 2.58
N ILE A 227 -22.71 6.91 2.90
CA ILE A 227 -22.23 7.26 4.24
C ILE A 227 -21.87 8.73 4.25
N LEU A 228 -22.26 9.44 5.31
CA LEU A 228 -22.00 10.86 5.47
C LEU A 228 -21.07 11.08 6.65
N GLY A 229 -19.85 11.53 6.35
CA GLY A 229 -18.92 11.97 7.38
C GLY A 229 -19.00 13.48 7.62
N TYR A 230 -18.75 13.90 8.85
CA TYR A 230 -18.83 15.31 9.26
C TYR A 230 -17.56 15.77 9.96
N GLY A 231 -17.17 17.03 9.72
CA GLY A 231 -15.97 17.57 10.36
C GLY A 231 -15.77 19.08 10.19
N SER A 232 -14.80 19.61 10.92
CA SER A 232 -14.34 20.99 10.81
C SER A 232 -13.44 21.23 9.58
N SER A 233 -12.96 20.17 8.96
CA SER A 233 -12.23 20.18 7.69
C SER A 233 -12.72 19.03 6.82
N VAL A 234 -12.44 19.09 5.51
CA VAL A 234 -12.77 18.02 4.58
C VAL A 234 -12.05 16.72 4.97
N THR A 235 -10.79 16.80 5.42
CA THR A 235 -10.05 15.64 5.93
C THR A 235 -10.72 15.03 7.17
N ALA A 236 -11.18 15.86 8.11
CA ALA A 236 -11.87 15.38 9.30
C ALA A 236 -13.20 14.69 8.93
N ALA A 237 -13.98 15.30 8.04
CA ALA A 237 -15.22 14.71 7.55
C ALA A 237 -14.99 13.38 6.82
N ALA A 238 -13.97 13.30 5.97
CA ALA A 238 -13.63 12.06 5.28
C ALA A 238 -13.15 10.97 6.25
N ASN A 239 -12.37 11.32 7.27
CA ASN A 239 -11.98 10.38 8.33
C ASN A 239 -13.17 9.84 9.13
N ASP A 240 -14.16 10.69 9.43
CA ASP A 240 -15.40 10.26 10.08
C ASP A 240 -16.18 9.26 9.20
N ALA A 241 -16.33 9.54 7.90
CA ALA A 241 -16.96 8.60 6.97
C ALA A 241 -16.21 7.25 6.90
N LEU A 242 -14.87 7.28 6.88
CA LEU A 242 -14.04 6.06 6.91
C LEU A 242 -14.23 5.28 8.22
N ALA A 243 -14.29 5.97 9.36
CA ALA A 243 -14.49 5.32 10.65
C ALA A 243 -15.85 4.61 10.72
N GLN A 244 -16.90 5.20 10.14
CA GLN A 244 -18.24 4.59 10.08
C GLN A 244 -18.29 3.29 9.26
N ILE A 245 -17.42 3.12 8.26
CA ILE A 245 -17.32 1.87 7.48
C ILE A 245 -16.25 0.90 8.02
N GLY A 246 -15.47 1.30 9.04
CA GLY A 246 -14.39 0.49 9.61
C GLY A 246 -13.09 0.47 8.79
N ALA A 247 -12.78 1.56 8.08
CA ALA A 247 -11.58 1.75 7.25
C ALA A 247 -10.49 2.63 7.90
#